data_AF-Q6DQZ2-F1
#
_entry.id   AF-Q6DQZ2-F1
#
_cell.length_a   1.000
_cell.length_b   1.000
_cell.length_c   1.000
_cell.angle_alpha   90.00
_cell.angle_beta   90.00
_cell.angle_gamma   90.00
#
_symmetry.space_group_name_H-M   'P 1'
#
loop_
_entity.id
_entity.type
_entity.pdbx_description
1 polymer ?
#
loop_
_entity_poly.entity_id
_entity_poly.type
_entity_poly.pdbx_seq_one_letter_code
_entity_poly.pdbx_strand_id
1 'polypeptide(L)'
;KAYKFSFDFSSFEAKIMSLHFYETQELKSITLWPKERIKINVGEYNFAGRIGVSLYKSGKIKSCEPLIATNIKTPIGKIEAYDVNAMGIHGDSNSLEFYEDGSIKSLITSTNTITIKTSEGDTIFHSPKKIRLYSNSEVLDTITLKVEFIDDKVIIDKQYEYEIKENKFEIKAFGERHFTLNGDRNK
;
A
#
# COMPACT_ATOMS: atom_id res chain seq x y z
N LYS A 1 6.08 14.68 -22.28
CA LYS A 1 5.89 16.07 -21.79
C LYS A 1 5.55 16.00 -20.31
N ALA A 2 6.04 16.95 -19.49
CA ALA A 2 5.64 17.03 -18.08
C ALA A 2 4.34 17.84 -17.95
N TYR A 3 3.54 17.49 -16.95
CA TYR A 3 2.28 18.14 -16.63
C TYR A 3 2.26 18.51 -15.15
N LYS A 4 1.62 19.63 -14.81
CA LYS A 4 1.48 20.13 -13.44
C LYS A 4 0.13 19.72 -12.88
N PHE A 5 0.14 19.19 -11.67
CA PHE A 5 -1.04 18.83 -10.91
C PHE A 5 -0.98 19.45 -9.51
N SER A 6 -2.14 19.83 -8.99
CA SER A 6 -2.29 20.37 -7.64
C SER A 6 -3.51 19.74 -7.00
N PHE A 7 -3.28 19.00 -5.94
CA PHE A 7 -4.26 18.36 -5.07
C PHE A 7 -3.88 18.64 -3.62
N ASP A 8 -4.84 18.48 -2.71
CA ASP A 8 -4.59 18.67 -1.26
C ASP A 8 -3.49 17.75 -0.73
N PHE A 9 -3.35 16.55 -1.32
CA PHE A 9 -2.33 15.59 -0.92
C PHE A 9 -0.96 15.80 -1.60
N SER A 10 -0.91 16.56 -2.71
CA SER A 10 0.33 16.73 -3.49
C SER A 10 0.23 17.84 -4.53
N SER A 11 1.32 18.60 -4.68
CA SER A 11 1.55 19.48 -5.83
C SER A 11 2.84 19.05 -6.53
N PHE A 12 2.75 18.68 -7.81
CA PHE A 12 3.88 18.10 -8.54
C PHE A 12 3.86 18.42 -10.04
N GLU A 13 5.03 18.31 -10.66
CA GLU A 13 5.23 18.33 -12.10
C GLU A 13 5.92 17.03 -12.52
N ALA A 14 5.28 16.22 -13.37
CA ALA A 14 5.80 14.90 -13.76
C ALA A 14 5.39 14.53 -15.19
N LYS A 15 6.14 13.61 -15.83
CA LYS A 15 5.69 12.94 -17.05
C LYS A 15 4.59 11.94 -16.70
N ILE A 16 3.50 11.99 -17.48
CA ILE A 16 2.33 11.13 -17.29
C ILE A 16 2.26 10.11 -18.41
N MET A 17 2.01 8.85 -18.04
CA MET A 17 1.78 7.75 -18.98
C MET A 17 0.30 7.67 -19.37
N SER A 18 -0.62 7.80 -18.41
CA SER A 18 -2.06 7.81 -18.67
C SER A 18 -2.84 8.60 -17.63
N LEU A 19 -4.01 9.08 -18.05
CA LEU A 19 -5.05 9.66 -17.20
C LEU A 19 -6.32 8.84 -17.40
N HIS A 20 -6.97 8.45 -16.31
CA HIS A 20 -8.27 7.79 -16.33
C HIS A 20 -9.29 8.74 -15.71
N PHE A 21 -10.45 8.89 -16.35
CA PHE A 21 -11.55 9.72 -15.87
C PHE A 21 -12.74 8.85 -15.48
N TYR A 22 -13.52 9.31 -14.51
CA TYR A 22 -14.87 8.79 -14.30
C TYR A 22 -15.75 9.13 -15.51
N GLU A 23 -16.87 8.43 -15.68
CA GLU A 23 -17.88 8.78 -16.71
C GLU A 23 -18.42 10.20 -16.52
N THR A 24 -18.43 10.68 -15.28
CA THR A 24 -18.77 12.05 -14.88
C THR A 24 -17.64 13.07 -15.11
N GLN A 25 -16.55 12.65 -15.76
CA GLN A 25 -15.41 13.46 -16.22
C GLN A 25 -14.43 13.95 -15.15
N GLU A 26 -14.65 13.66 -13.87
CA GLU A 26 -13.62 13.89 -12.85
C GLU A 26 -12.45 12.93 -13.04
N LEU A 27 -11.25 13.38 -12.68
CA LEU A 27 -10.05 12.55 -12.77
C LEU A 27 -10.13 11.40 -11.75
N LYS A 28 -9.97 10.18 -12.22
CA LYS A 28 -10.04 8.94 -11.44
C LYS A 28 -8.66 8.40 -11.08
N SER A 29 -7.68 8.53 -11.97
CA SER A 29 -6.30 8.15 -11.67
C SER A 29 -5.31 8.84 -12.58
N ILE A 30 -4.07 8.91 -12.09
CA ILE A 30 -2.90 9.35 -12.82
C ILE A 30 -1.89 8.22 -12.78
N THR A 31 -1.43 7.77 -13.95
CA THR A 31 -0.29 6.87 -14.04
C THR A 31 0.94 7.66 -14.44
N LEU A 32 1.96 7.62 -13.58
CA LEU A 32 3.24 8.28 -13.78
C LEU A 32 4.07 7.52 -14.83
N TRP A 33 4.91 8.25 -15.56
CA TRP A 33 5.92 7.61 -16.40
C TRP A 33 6.91 6.80 -15.54
N PRO A 34 7.46 5.68 -16.03
CA PRO A 34 8.46 4.94 -15.29
C PRO A 34 9.59 5.83 -14.75
N LYS A 35 9.97 5.60 -13.48
CA LYS A 35 10.96 6.37 -12.70
C LYS A 35 10.52 7.74 -12.19
N GLU A 36 9.38 8.29 -12.61
CA GLU A 36 8.80 9.48 -11.98
C GLU A 36 8.38 9.16 -10.54
N ARG A 37 8.54 10.15 -9.65
CA ARG A 37 8.20 10.08 -8.24
C ARG A 37 7.48 11.34 -7.84
N ILE A 38 6.46 11.19 -7.00
CA ILE A 38 5.72 12.33 -6.46
C ILE A 38 5.71 12.26 -4.95
N LYS A 39 5.74 13.43 -4.29
CA LYS A 39 5.58 13.50 -2.84
C LYS A 39 4.11 13.33 -2.49
N ILE A 40 3.78 12.42 -1.57
CA ILE A 40 2.44 12.19 -1.07
C ILE A 40 2.36 12.70 0.37
N ASN A 41 1.33 13.50 0.66
CA ASN A 41 1.04 14.02 1.99
C ASN A 41 -0.42 13.69 2.32
N VAL A 42 -0.68 12.78 3.26
CA VAL A 42 -2.03 12.39 3.64
C VAL A 42 -2.09 12.29 5.15
N GLY A 43 -2.88 13.17 5.79
CA GLY A 43 -2.88 13.28 7.26
C GLY A 43 -1.46 13.54 7.78
N GLU A 44 -0.96 12.63 8.61
CA GLU A 44 0.40 12.70 9.16
C GLU A 44 1.48 12.03 8.30
N TYR A 45 1.10 11.38 7.21
CA TYR A 45 2.03 10.62 6.36
C TYR A 45 2.68 11.52 5.31
N ASN A 46 4.00 11.38 5.18
CA ASN A 46 4.81 12.08 4.18
C ASN A 46 5.82 11.11 3.56
N PHE A 47 5.65 10.77 2.29
CA PHE A 47 6.53 9.80 1.61
C PHE A 47 6.55 10.02 0.10
N ALA A 48 7.48 9.35 -0.59
CA ALA A 48 7.52 9.32 -2.04
C ALA A 48 6.62 8.20 -2.59
N GLY A 49 5.73 8.55 -3.51
CA GLY A 49 4.93 7.62 -4.31
C GLY A 49 5.60 7.27 -5.64
N ARG A 50 5.29 6.07 -6.15
CA ARG A 50 5.65 5.57 -7.48
C ARG A 50 4.38 5.14 -8.23
N ILE A 51 4.51 4.77 -9.51
CA ILE A 51 3.44 4.24 -10.38
C ILE A 51 2.30 5.21 -10.66
N GLY A 52 1.61 5.73 -9.65
CA GLY A 52 0.45 6.56 -9.82
C GLY A 52 -0.33 6.79 -8.54
N VAL A 53 -1.48 7.42 -8.71
CA VAL A 53 -2.49 7.62 -7.67
C VAL A 53 -3.87 7.40 -8.27
N SER A 54 -4.80 6.90 -7.45
CA SER A 54 -6.23 6.94 -7.75
C SER A 54 -6.92 7.94 -6.83
N LEU A 55 -8.02 8.51 -7.31
CA LEU A 55 -8.77 9.59 -6.66
C LEU A 55 -10.23 9.19 -6.50
N TYR A 56 -10.88 9.72 -5.47
CA TYR A 56 -12.33 9.84 -5.42
C TYR A 56 -12.82 10.94 -6.37
N LYS A 57 -14.12 10.97 -6.71
CA LYS A 57 -14.69 12.03 -7.55
C LYS A 57 -14.49 13.44 -6.98
N SER A 58 -14.37 13.56 -5.66
CA SER A 58 -14.03 14.81 -4.97
C SER A 58 -12.61 15.32 -5.22
N GLY A 59 -11.75 14.51 -5.87
CA GLY A 59 -10.32 14.81 -6.04
C GLY A 59 -9.45 14.40 -4.86
N LYS A 60 -10.05 13.92 -3.76
CA LYS A 60 -9.31 13.35 -2.63
C LYS A 60 -8.63 12.04 -3.03
N ILE A 61 -7.48 11.76 -2.41
CA ILE A 61 -6.74 10.55 -2.69
C ILE A 61 -7.52 9.31 -2.26
N LYS A 62 -7.59 8.31 -3.15
CA LYS A 62 -8.20 7.01 -2.89
C LYS A 62 -7.14 5.95 -2.68
N SER A 63 -6.08 5.94 -3.48
CA SER A 63 -4.93 5.07 -3.27
C SER A 63 -3.66 5.59 -3.91
N CYS A 64 -2.51 5.13 -3.40
CA CYS A 64 -1.20 5.41 -3.98
C CYS A 64 -0.23 4.26 -3.72
N GLU A 65 0.82 4.15 -4.53
CA GLU A 65 1.86 3.13 -4.35
C GLU A 65 3.09 3.75 -3.68
N PRO A 66 3.43 3.40 -2.44
CA PRO A 66 4.68 3.83 -1.82
C PRO A 66 5.91 3.39 -2.63
N LEU A 67 6.93 4.25 -2.71
CA LEU A 67 8.20 3.93 -3.34
C LEU A 67 8.97 2.86 -2.56
N ILE A 68 8.93 2.97 -1.23
CA ILE A 68 9.60 2.09 -0.27
C ILE A 68 8.60 1.67 0.81
N ALA A 69 8.98 0.65 1.58
CA ALA A 69 8.25 0.24 2.78
C ALA A 69 8.00 1.44 3.71
N THR A 70 6.73 1.83 3.81
CA THR A 70 6.32 3.05 4.50
C THR A 70 5.49 2.69 5.71
N ASN A 71 5.92 3.13 6.89
CA ASN A 71 5.22 2.84 8.15
C ASN A 71 3.89 3.59 8.21
N ILE A 72 2.80 2.83 8.24
CA ILE A 72 1.42 3.31 8.37
C ILE A 72 0.91 2.94 9.76
N LYS A 73 0.34 3.91 10.49
CA LYS A 73 -0.39 3.62 11.73
C LYS A 73 -1.76 3.07 11.34
N THR A 74 -2.04 1.86 11.78
CA THR A 74 -3.33 1.20 11.57
C THR A 74 -4.01 0.95 12.92
N PRO A 75 -5.32 0.66 12.93
CA PRO A 75 -6.03 0.28 14.14
C PRO A 75 -5.40 -0.88 14.94
N ILE A 76 -4.69 -1.78 14.27
CA ILE A 76 -4.06 -2.95 14.91
C ILE A 76 -2.57 -2.75 15.23
N GLY A 77 -1.99 -1.60 14.88
CA GLY A 77 -0.58 -1.29 15.09
C GLY A 77 0.11 -0.70 13.85
N LYS A 78 1.44 -0.55 13.89
CA LYS A 78 2.19 -0.03 12.74
C LYS A 78 2.47 -1.15 11.75
N ILE A 79 2.10 -0.95 10.48
CA ILE A 79 2.38 -1.87 9.38
C ILE A 79 3.05 -1.08 8.25
N GLU A 80 4.08 -1.66 7.64
CA GLU A 80 4.73 -1.10 6.47
C GLU A 80 3.90 -1.46 5.22
N ALA A 81 3.33 -0.43 4.59
CA ALA A 81 2.68 -0.56 3.29
C ALA A 81 3.75 -0.71 2.21
N TYR A 82 3.79 -1.88 1.57
CA TYR A 82 4.70 -2.21 0.49
C TYR A 82 4.24 -3.46 -0.25
N ASP A 83 3.91 -3.30 -1.53
CA ASP A 83 3.67 -4.43 -2.42
C ASP A 83 4.88 -4.64 -3.34
N VAL A 84 5.58 -5.75 -3.13
CA VAL A 84 6.69 -6.16 -4.00
C VAL A 84 6.20 -6.54 -5.40
N ASN A 85 4.91 -6.86 -5.55
CA ASN A 85 4.26 -7.24 -6.81
C ASN A 85 3.50 -6.08 -7.47
N ALA A 86 3.64 -4.85 -6.95
CA ALA A 86 2.92 -3.69 -7.49
C ALA A 86 3.15 -3.55 -9.01
N MET A 87 2.07 -3.63 -9.79
CA MET A 87 2.14 -3.55 -11.24
C MET A 87 2.24 -2.10 -11.72
N GLY A 88 3.37 -1.74 -12.32
CA GLY A 88 3.63 -0.39 -12.84
C GLY A 88 2.88 -0.01 -14.13
N ILE A 89 1.78 -0.68 -14.44
CA ILE A 89 1.03 -0.51 -15.70
C ILE A 89 -0.04 0.58 -15.58
N HIS A 90 -0.64 0.74 -14.40
CA HIS A 90 -1.66 1.76 -14.14
C HIS A 90 -1.66 2.24 -12.68
N GLY A 91 -2.09 3.48 -12.45
CA GLY A 91 -2.29 4.06 -11.12
C GLY A 91 -3.65 3.74 -10.46
N ASP A 92 -4.48 2.89 -11.08
CA ASP A 92 -5.87 2.66 -10.69
C ASP A 92 -6.03 1.86 -9.38
N SER A 93 -5.13 0.92 -9.14
CA SER A 93 -5.07 0.12 -7.92
C SER A 93 -3.65 0.19 -7.39
N ASN A 94 -3.51 0.46 -6.10
CA ASN A 94 -2.21 0.60 -5.46
C ASN A 94 -2.25 -0.05 -4.09
N SER A 95 -1.08 -0.30 -3.51
CA SER A 95 -0.94 -1.01 -2.25
C SER A 95 -1.45 -0.26 -1.02
N LEU A 96 -1.57 1.07 -1.03
CA LEU A 96 -2.08 1.84 0.09
C LEU A 96 -3.38 2.56 -0.29
N GLU A 97 -4.48 2.20 0.35
CA GLU A 97 -5.81 2.76 0.11
C GLU A 97 -6.33 3.55 1.32
N PHE A 98 -7.05 4.62 1.03
CA PHE A 98 -7.62 5.53 2.01
C PHE A 98 -9.14 5.62 1.84
N TYR A 99 -9.84 5.84 2.93
CA TYR A 99 -11.18 6.40 2.89
C TYR A 99 -11.12 7.88 2.50
N GLU A 100 -12.25 8.44 2.10
CA GLU A 100 -12.35 9.82 1.62
C GLU A 100 -12.13 10.86 2.74
N ASP A 101 -12.16 10.45 4.00
CA ASP A 101 -11.75 11.28 5.15
C ASP A 101 -10.22 11.25 5.41
N GLY A 102 -9.47 10.44 4.64
CA GLY A 102 -8.03 10.26 4.78
C GLY A 102 -7.62 9.16 5.77
N SER A 103 -8.57 8.48 6.42
CA SER A 103 -8.28 7.31 7.24
C SER A 103 -7.85 6.11 6.39
N ILE A 104 -7.11 5.18 6.98
CA ILE A 104 -6.58 4.01 6.26
C ILE A 104 -7.72 3.02 6.00
N LYS A 105 -7.93 2.70 4.72
CA LYS A 105 -8.94 1.73 4.29
C LYS A 105 -8.33 0.34 4.13
N SER A 106 -7.20 0.24 3.45
CA SER A 106 -6.48 -1.01 3.32
C SER A 106 -5.03 -0.77 2.97
N LEU A 107 -4.18 -1.76 3.25
CA LEU A 107 -2.84 -1.80 2.71
C LEU A 107 -2.43 -3.22 2.29
N ILE A 108 -1.44 -3.30 1.43
CA ILE A 108 -0.70 -4.54 1.15
C ILE A 108 0.67 -4.44 1.82
N THR A 109 1.09 -5.52 2.47
CA THR A 109 2.43 -5.65 3.04
C THR A 109 3.13 -6.91 2.56
N SER A 110 4.39 -6.73 2.18
CA SER A 110 5.34 -7.81 1.87
C SER A 110 6.42 -7.93 2.94
N THR A 111 6.37 -7.07 3.96
CA THR A 111 7.46 -6.86 4.93
C THR A 111 7.04 -7.09 6.36
N ASN A 112 5.76 -7.38 6.63
CA ASN A 112 5.27 -7.65 7.97
C ASN A 112 4.52 -8.96 8.10
N THR A 113 4.59 -9.54 9.28
CA THR A 113 3.74 -10.65 9.74
C THR A 113 2.77 -10.13 10.79
N ILE A 114 1.57 -10.70 10.85
CA ILE A 114 0.53 -10.36 11.82
C ILE A 114 0.18 -11.60 12.62
N THR A 115 0.43 -11.56 13.93
CA THR A 115 -0.02 -12.58 14.88
C THR A 115 -1.25 -12.06 15.60
N ILE A 116 -2.32 -12.84 15.62
CA ILE A 116 -3.55 -12.55 16.36
C ILE A 116 -3.66 -13.52 17.53
N LYS A 117 -3.88 -12.99 18.73
CA LYS A 117 -4.32 -13.77 19.89
C LYS A 117 -5.81 -13.53 20.09
N THR A 118 -6.62 -14.57 19.89
CA THR A 118 -8.08 -14.47 19.99
C THR A 118 -8.55 -14.44 21.43
N SER A 119 -9.78 -13.97 21.64
CA SER A 119 -10.46 -14.03 22.94
C SER A 119 -10.64 -15.46 23.45
N GLU A 120 -10.70 -16.44 22.54
CA GLU A 120 -10.80 -17.87 22.83
C GLU A 120 -9.44 -18.50 23.23
N GLY A 121 -8.34 -17.75 23.10
CA GLY A 121 -7.00 -18.18 23.45
C GLY A 121 -6.17 -18.72 22.28
N ASP A 122 -6.72 -18.77 21.08
CA ASP A 122 -6.00 -19.21 19.88
C ASP A 122 -4.94 -18.20 19.46
N THR A 123 -3.88 -18.70 18.84
CA THR A 123 -2.85 -17.87 18.21
C THR A 123 -2.82 -18.15 16.71
N ILE A 124 -3.23 -17.17 15.91
CA ILE A 124 -3.32 -17.27 14.45
C ILE A 124 -2.20 -16.42 13.84
N PHE A 125 -1.55 -16.93 12.80
CA PHE A 125 -0.41 -16.28 12.15
C PHE A 125 -0.68 -16.05 10.67
N HIS A 126 -0.56 -14.78 10.24
CA HIS A 126 -0.57 -14.36 8.85
C HIS A 126 0.78 -13.82 8.46
N SER A 127 1.34 -14.30 7.35
CA SER A 127 2.58 -13.79 6.80
C SER A 127 2.55 -13.79 5.28
N PRO A 128 3.33 -12.91 4.63
CA PRO A 128 3.71 -13.11 3.26
C PRO A 128 4.36 -14.49 3.10
N LYS A 129 4.29 -15.07 1.90
CA LYS A 129 4.83 -16.40 1.63
C LYS A 129 5.74 -16.34 0.42
N LYS A 130 6.97 -16.86 0.56
CA LYS A 130 7.84 -17.10 -0.59
C LYS A 130 7.50 -18.46 -1.18
N ILE A 131 7.02 -18.47 -2.42
CA ILE A 131 6.71 -19.69 -3.17
C ILE A 131 7.62 -19.76 -4.40
N ARG A 132 7.82 -20.95 -4.97
CA ARG A 132 8.45 -21.05 -6.29
C ARG A 132 7.44 -20.64 -7.34
N LEU A 133 7.86 -19.82 -8.30
CA LEU A 133 6.97 -19.35 -9.37
C LEU A 133 6.40 -20.52 -10.21
N TYR A 134 7.21 -21.56 -10.43
CA TYR A 134 6.83 -22.82 -11.07
C TYR A 134 7.49 -24.00 -10.35
N SER A 135 6.96 -25.22 -10.53
CA SER A 135 7.62 -26.45 -10.06
C SER A 135 9.06 -26.50 -10.57
N ASN A 136 10.03 -26.63 -9.66
CA ASN A 136 11.49 -26.58 -9.89
C ASN A 136 12.09 -25.22 -10.29
N SER A 137 11.33 -24.12 -10.26
CA SER A 137 11.89 -22.78 -10.46
C SER A 137 12.84 -22.39 -9.32
N GLU A 138 13.97 -21.76 -9.66
CA GLU A 138 14.83 -21.04 -8.69
C GLU A 138 14.30 -19.62 -8.41
N VAL A 139 13.42 -19.10 -9.28
CA VAL A 139 12.73 -17.83 -9.07
C VAL A 139 11.65 -18.02 -8.02
N LEU A 140 11.77 -17.27 -6.93
CA LEU A 140 10.77 -17.16 -5.88
C LEU A 140 9.82 -16.01 -6.19
N ASP A 141 8.54 -16.28 -6.02
CA ASP A 141 7.48 -15.28 -5.97
C ASP A 141 7.06 -15.04 -4.52
N THR A 142 6.55 -13.85 -4.23
CA THR A 142 6.08 -13.50 -2.88
C THR A 142 4.58 -13.30 -2.92
N ILE A 143 3.83 -14.19 -2.29
CA ILE A 143 2.42 -13.91 -1.97
C ILE A 143 2.43 -12.88 -0.84
N THR A 144 1.85 -11.71 -1.10
CA THR A 144 1.75 -10.60 -0.14
C THR A 144 0.52 -10.74 0.75
N LEU A 145 0.48 -9.99 1.86
CA LEU A 145 -0.71 -9.89 2.71
C LEU A 145 -1.49 -8.65 2.38
N LYS A 146 -2.81 -8.78 2.16
CA LYS A 146 -3.73 -7.65 2.14
C LYS A 146 -4.41 -7.51 3.49
N VAL A 147 -4.44 -6.29 4.01
CA VAL A 147 -5.09 -5.93 5.29
C VAL A 147 -6.09 -4.82 5.01
N GLU A 148 -7.36 -5.05 5.33
CA GLU A 148 -8.46 -4.10 5.13
C GLU A 148 -9.10 -3.77 6.47
N PHE A 149 -9.49 -2.51 6.66
CA PHE A 149 -10.10 -2.00 7.88
C PHE A 149 -11.49 -1.50 7.55
N ILE A 150 -12.50 -2.04 8.23
CA ILE A 150 -13.91 -1.64 8.07
C ILE A 150 -14.52 -1.57 9.47
N ASP A 151 -14.96 -0.38 9.87
CA ASP A 151 -15.48 -0.11 11.21
C ASP A 151 -14.49 -0.58 12.30
N ASP A 152 -14.91 -1.51 13.17
CA ASP A 152 -14.09 -2.07 14.26
C ASP A 152 -13.43 -3.41 13.88
N LYS A 153 -13.36 -3.72 12.58
CA LYS A 153 -12.87 -4.99 12.07
C LYS A 153 -11.62 -4.82 11.22
N VAL A 154 -10.76 -5.84 11.29
CA VAL A 154 -9.69 -6.06 10.32
C VAL A 154 -9.96 -7.33 9.52
N ILE A 155 -9.80 -7.23 8.21
CA ILE A 155 -9.95 -8.34 7.26
C ILE A 155 -8.60 -8.61 6.62
N ILE A 156 -8.08 -9.83 6.76
CA ILE A 156 -6.82 -10.27 6.17
C ILE A 156 -7.11 -11.19 4.97
N ASP A 157 -6.48 -10.89 3.84
CA ASP A 157 -6.59 -11.61 2.56
C ASP A 157 -8.03 -11.84 2.08
N LYS A 158 -8.94 -10.91 2.42
CA LYS A 158 -10.39 -10.97 2.10
C LYS A 158 -11.12 -12.18 2.68
N GLN A 159 -10.49 -12.95 3.55
CA GLN A 159 -11.01 -14.22 4.04
C GLN A 159 -11.16 -14.23 5.56
N TYR A 160 -10.20 -13.66 6.29
CA TYR A 160 -10.12 -13.78 7.74
C TYR A 160 -10.51 -12.46 8.39
N GLU A 161 -11.61 -12.46 9.12
CA GLU A 161 -12.16 -11.29 9.79
C GLU A 161 -11.94 -11.38 11.30
N TYR A 162 -11.51 -10.27 11.91
CA TYR A 162 -11.26 -10.17 13.35
C TYR A 162 -11.80 -8.84 13.90
N GLU A 163 -12.53 -8.90 15.01
CA GLU A 163 -12.92 -7.72 15.78
C GLU A 163 -11.69 -7.14 16.49
N ILE A 164 -11.37 -5.87 16.24
CA ILE A 164 -10.12 -5.24 16.70
C ILE A 164 -10.07 -5.16 18.23
N LYS A 165 -11.21 -4.88 18.88
CA LYS A 165 -11.27 -4.73 20.34
C LYS A 165 -11.21 -6.05 21.11
N GLU A 166 -11.58 -7.16 20.48
CA GLU A 166 -11.64 -8.48 21.13
C GLU A 166 -10.32 -9.26 21.00
N ASN A 167 -9.47 -8.84 20.06
CA ASN A 167 -8.25 -9.54 19.69
C ASN A 167 -7.01 -8.73 20.02
N LYS A 168 -5.88 -9.40 20.28
CA LYS A 168 -4.57 -8.74 20.43
C LYS A 168 -3.73 -9.01 19.20
N PHE A 169 -3.13 -7.94 18.66
CA PHE A 169 -2.33 -8.00 17.45
C PHE A 169 -0.86 -7.74 17.76
N GLU A 170 0.01 -8.54 17.17
CA GLU A 170 1.45 -8.33 17.18
C GLU A 170 1.96 -8.27 15.74
N ILE A 171 2.60 -7.15 15.39
CA ILE A 171 3.18 -6.92 14.07
C ILE A 171 4.69 -7.05 14.18
N LYS A 172 5.27 -7.92 13.36
CA LYS A 172 6.72 -8.14 13.26
C LYS A 172 7.19 -7.96 11.83
N ALA A 173 8.50 -7.79 11.64
CA ALA A 173 9.09 -7.80 10.31
C ALA A 173 9.08 -9.22 9.73
N PHE A 174 8.80 -9.34 8.43
CA PHE A 174 8.90 -10.57 7.65
C PHE A 174 10.26 -10.63 6.95
N GLY A 175 11.04 -11.68 7.26
CA GLY A 175 12.39 -11.89 6.72
C GLY A 175 13.47 -11.02 7.35
N GLU A 176 14.73 -11.24 6.91
CA GLU A 176 15.87 -10.42 7.32
C GLU A 176 15.92 -9.12 6.51
N ARG A 177 16.07 -7.98 7.18
CA ARG A 177 16.37 -6.70 6.54
C ARG A 177 17.84 -6.70 6.12
N HIS A 178 18.14 -7.12 4.90
CA HIS A 178 19.47 -6.86 4.33
C HIS A 178 19.59 -5.37 4.04
N PHE A 179 20.32 -4.64 4.89
CA PHE A 179 20.80 -3.30 4.56
C PHE A 179 21.71 -3.42 3.33
N THR A 180 21.20 -3.04 2.16
CA THR A 180 22.05 -2.92 0.99
C THR A 180 22.86 -1.62 1.15
N LEU A 181 24.19 -1.71 1.02
CA LEU A 181 25.13 -0.59 1.18
C LEU A 181 24.98 0.52 0.13
N ASN A 182 24.02 0.41 -0.78
CA ASN A 182 23.75 1.42 -1.79
C ASN A 182 22.52 2.22 -1.35
N GLY A 183 22.75 3.19 -0.45
CA GLY A 183 21.78 4.26 -0.22
C GLY A 183 21.41 4.88 -1.56
N ASP A 184 20.11 4.97 -1.84
CA ASP A 184 19.58 5.67 -2.99
C ASP A 184 20.18 7.08 -3.01
N ARG A 185 21.11 7.30 -3.95
CA ARG A 185 21.64 8.64 -4.21
C ARG A 185 20.49 9.43 -4.79
N ASN A 186 19.99 10.40 -4.03
CA ASN A 186 19.19 11.50 -4.57
C ASN A 186 20.03 12.19 -5.67
N LYS A 187 19.68 11.90 -6.92
CA LYS A 187 19.99 12.71 -8.09
C LYS A 187 18.73 12.86 -8.91
#